data_AF-N1UKW8-F1
#
_entry.id   AF-N1UKW8-F1
#
_cell.length_a   1.000
_cell.length_b   1.000
_cell.length_c   1.000
_cell.angle_alpha   90.00
_cell.angle_beta   90.00
_cell.angle_gamma   90.00
#
_symmetry.space_group_name_H-M   'P 1'
#
loop_
_entity.id
_entity.type
_entity.pdbx_description
1 polymer ?
#
loop_
_entity_poly.entity_id
_entity_poly.type
_entity_poly.pdbx_seq_one_letter_code
_entity_poly.pdbx_strand_id
1 'polypeptide(L)' 'MQDKPTSTDLIESIQDFLMKEVLPQFKDRDLLSYKTLVSWNMLGVVSREIRSGEELLDRELDRLAKLLNKIFLYHLP' A
#
# COMPACT_ATOMS: atom_id res chain seq x y z
N MET A 1 -17.81 -11.26 -2.78
CA MET A 1 -17.87 -10.52 -1.50
C MET A 1 -16.47 -10.43 -0.98
N GLN A 2 -15.83 -9.27 -1.15
CA GLN A 2 -14.52 -8.99 -0.57
C GLN A 2 -14.80 -8.20 0.72
N ASP A 3 -15.22 -8.92 1.78
CA ASP A 3 -15.63 -8.31 3.05
C ASP A 3 -14.44 -7.91 3.95
N LYS A 4 -13.20 -8.16 3.49
CA LYS A 4 -11.99 -7.85 4.26
C LYS A 4 -11.29 -6.62 3.69
N PRO A 5 -11.07 -5.57 4.49
CA PRO A 5 -10.31 -4.40 4.07
C PRO A 5 -8.87 -4.79 3.70
N THR A 6 -8.33 -4.12 2.69
CA THR A 6 -6.93 -4.25 2.27
C THR A 6 -6.00 -3.58 3.27
N SER A 7 -4.70 -3.90 3.21
CA SER A 7 -3.69 -3.21 4.02
C SER A 7 -3.68 -1.70 3.76
N THR A 8 -3.92 -1.27 2.52
CA THR A 8 -4.00 0.15 2.17
C THR A 8 -5.25 0.82 2.74
N ASP A 9 -6.40 0.14 2.76
CA ASP A 9 -7.63 0.68 3.39
C ASP A 9 -7.45 0.89 4.89
N LEU A 10 -6.77 -0.04 5.55
CA LEU A 10 -6.44 0.06 6.98
C LEU A 10 -5.48 1.22 7.26
N ILE A 11 -4.45 1.38 6.43
CA ILE A 11 -3.49 2.49 6.55
C ILE A 11 -4.20 3.84 6.34
N GLU A 12 -5.05 3.96 5.32
CA GLU A 12 -5.81 5.18 5.05
C GLU A 12 -6.74 5.53 6.21
N SER A 13 -7.40 4.53 6.81
CA SER A 13 -8.24 4.73 8.01
C SER A 13 -7.45 5.29 9.20
N ILE A 14 -6.21 4.81 9.42
CA ILE A 14 -5.33 5.31 10.47
C ILE A 14 -4.86 6.73 10.13
N GLN A 15 -4.51 7.00 8.88
CA GLN A 15 -4.12 8.34 8.44
C GLN A 15 -5.23 9.36 8.68
N ASP A 16 -6.48 8.99 8.37
CA ASP A 16 -7.65 9.81 8.63
C ASP A 16 -7.84 10.08 10.13
N PHE A 17 -7.72 9.06 10.97
CA PHE A 17 -7.78 9.21 12.42
C PHE A 17 -6.68 10.17 12.93
N LEU A 18 -5.45 10.01 12.46
CA LEU A 18 -4.33 10.87 12.88
C LEU A 18 -4.60 12.35 12.54
N MET A 19 -5.19 12.64 11.39
CA MET A 19 -5.41 14.02 10.95
C MET A 19 -6.69 14.64 11.51
N LYS A 20 -7.78 13.87 11.58
CA LYS A 20 -9.11 14.37 11.96
C LYS A 20 -9.31 14.37 13.47
N GLU A 21 -8.76 13.40 14.17
CA GLU A 21 -9.02 13.18 15.60
C GLU A 21 -7.78 13.49 16.47
N VAL A 22 -6.58 13.08 16.05
CA VAL A 22 -5.37 13.17 16.89
C VAL A 22 -4.68 14.53 16.78
N LEU A 23 -4.34 14.97 15.57
CA LEU A 23 -3.61 16.23 15.35
C LEU A 23 -4.29 17.45 15.99
N PRO A 24 -5.64 17.60 15.95
CA PRO A 24 -6.31 18.72 16.60
C PRO A 24 -6.12 18.79 18.12
N GLN A 25 -5.80 17.67 18.78
CA GLN A 25 -5.56 17.60 20.23
C GLN A 25 -4.18 18.16 20.63
N PHE A 26 -3.27 18.35 19.65
CA PHE A 26 -1.89 18.76 19.89
C PHE A 26 -1.54 20.13 19.32
N LYS A 27 -2.53 20.97 18.99
CA LYS A 27 -2.32 22.29 18.37
C LYS A 27 -1.31 23.17 19.10
N ASP A 28 -1.27 23.11 20.43
CA ASP A 28 -0.35 23.90 21.26
C ASP A 28 0.91 23.12 21.69
N ARG A 29 1.13 21.94 21.11
CA ARG A 29 2.23 21.03 21.44
C ARG A 29 3.03 20.69 20.18
N ASP A 30 3.88 21.62 19.76
CA ASP A 30 4.66 21.55 18.52
C ASP A 30 5.33 20.20 18.26
N LEU A 31 6.02 19.64 19.27
CA LEU A 31 6.70 18.36 19.12
C LEU A 31 5.75 17.18 18.85
N LEU A 32 4.56 17.16 19.48
CA LEU A 32 3.57 16.12 19.27
C LEU A 32 2.84 16.30 17.94
N SER A 33 2.52 17.55 17.56
CA SER A 33 1.99 17.88 16.24
C SER A 33 2.94 17.43 15.13
N TYR A 34 4.23 17.75 15.27
CA TYR A 34 5.27 17.31 14.33
C TYR A 34 5.34 15.79 14.22
N LYS A 35 5.43 15.07 15.35
CA LYS A 35 5.47 13.59 15.34
C LYS A 35 4.22 12.99 14.68
N THR A 36 3.05 13.57 14.90
CA THR A 36 1.79 13.12 14.29
C THR A 36 1.83 13.27 12.76
N LEU A 37 2.32 14.41 12.26
CA LEU A 37 2.49 14.65 10.82
C LEU A 37 3.52 13.71 10.20
N VAL A 38 4.64 13.46 10.88
CA VAL A 38 5.65 12.50 10.42
C VAL A 38 5.08 11.09 10.35
N SER A 39 4.34 10.64 11.37
CA SER A 39 3.67 9.35 11.36
C SER A 39 2.66 9.23 10.22
N TRP A 40 1.84 10.26 10.01
CA TRP A 40 0.91 10.31 8.88
C TRP A 40 1.64 10.21 7.53
N ASN A 41 2.75 10.93 7.36
CA ASN A 41 3.53 10.90 6.12
C ASN A 41 4.16 9.52 5.88
N MET A 42 4.74 8.91 6.91
CA MET A 42 5.36 7.58 6.85
C MET A 42 4.36 6.52 6.44
N LEU A 43 3.14 6.56 6.99
CA LEU A 43 2.05 5.69 6.57
C LEU A 43 1.74 5.83 5.08
N GLY A 44 1.79 7.05 4.54
CA GLY A 44 1.63 7.31 3.11
C GLY A 44 2.74 6.71 2.25
N VAL A 45 3.98 6.69 2.76
CA VAL A 45 5.11 6.01 2.09
C VAL A 45 4.87 4.50 2.04
N VAL A 46 4.59 3.88 3.18
CA VAL A 46 4.32 2.43 3.29
C VAL A 46 3.16 2.02 2.37
N SER A 47 2.09 2.80 2.33
CA SER A 47 0.95 2.54 1.46
C SER A 47 1.31 2.56 -0.04
N ARG A 48 2.24 3.41 -0.46
CA ARG A 48 2.76 3.41 -1.85
C ARG A 48 3.68 2.22 -2.13
N GLU A 49 4.50 1.82 -1.17
CA GLU A 49 5.38 0.66 -1.31
C GLU A 49 4.58 -0.63 -1.47
N ILE A 50 3.49 -0.80 -0.70
CA ILE A 50 2.59 -1.96 -0.83
C ILE A 50 2.01 -2.03 -2.25
N ARG A 51 1.40 -0.94 -2.74
CA ARG A 51 0.86 -0.87 -4.11
C ARG A 51 1.91 -1.15 -5.17
N SER A 52 3.10 -0.58 -5.03
CA SER A 52 4.20 -0.80 -5.98
C SER A 52 4.68 -2.26 -6.00
N GLY A 53 4.66 -2.92 -4.84
CA GLY A 53 4.98 -4.34 -4.72
C GLY A 53 3.94 -5.24 -5.40
N GLU A 54 2.65 -4.95 -5.22
CA GLU A 54 1.55 -5.65 -5.89
C GLU A 54 1.65 -5.51 -7.43
N GLU A 55 1.86 -4.28 -7.93
CA GLU A 55 2.04 -4.02 -9.37
C GLU A 55 3.28 -4.72 -9.95
N LEU A 56 4.35 -4.87 -9.16
CA LEU A 56 5.54 -5.61 -9.58
C LEU A 56 5.26 -7.11 -9.68
N LEU A 57 4.53 -7.65 -8.69
CA LEU A 57 4.16 -9.06 -8.65
C LEU A 57 3.26 -9.42 -9.83
N ASP A 58 2.25 -8.61 -10.12
CA ASP A 58 1.33 -8.81 -11.24
C ASP A 58 2.08 -8.83 -12.58
N ARG A 59 3.03 -7.90 -12.77
CA ARG A 59 3.86 -7.88 -13.97
C ARG A 59 4.73 -9.13 -14.13
N GLU A 60 5.28 -9.65 -13.03
CA GLU A 60 6.09 -10.86 -13.08
C GLU A 60 5.24 -12.11 -13.34
N LEU A 61 4.04 -12.20 -12.73
CA LEU A 61 3.08 -13.25 -13.03
C LEU A 61 2.70 -13.26 -14.52
N ASP A 62 2.42 -12.09 -15.10
CA ASP A 62 2.13 -11.92 -16.52
C ASP A 62 3.29 -12.39 -17.41
N ARG A 63 4.53 -12.07 -17.02
CA ARG A 63 5.74 -12.48 -17.72
C ARG A 63 5.92 -14.00 -17.68
N LEU A 64 5.75 -14.61 -16.49
CA LEU A 64 5.86 -16.05 -16.30
C LEU A 64 4.79 -16.81 -17.10
N ALA A 65 3.54 -16.33 -17.10
CA ALA A 65 2.46 -16.91 -17.89
C ALA A 65 2.79 -16.92 -19.39
N LYS A 66 3.35 -15.82 -19.92
CA LYS A 66 3.80 -15.72 -21.32
C LYS A 66 4.94 -16.70 -21.65
N LEU A 67 5.90 -16.86 -20.73
CA LEU A 67 7.02 -17.79 -20.91
C LEU A 67 6.56 -19.25 -20.90
N LEU A 68 5.70 -19.63 -19.96
CA LEU A 68 5.11 -20.96 -19.89
C LEU A 68 4.32 -21.29 -21.17
N ASN A 69 3.46 -20.37 -21.62
CA ASN A 69 2.71 -20.56 -22.87
C ASN A 69 3.63 -20.72 -24.08
N LYS A 70 4.74 -19.98 -24.17
CA LYS A 70 5.75 -20.19 -25.23
C LYS A 70 6.36 -21.58 -25.15
N ILE A 71 6.75 -22.04 -23.96
CA ILE A 71 7.37 -23.36 -23.78
C ILE A 71 6.42 -24.48 -24.25
N PHE A 72 5.13 -24.40 -23.91
CA PHE A 72 4.15 -25.39 -24.36
C PHE A 72 3.93 -25.37 -25.88
N LEU A 73 4.00 -24.20 -26.53
CA LEU A 73 3.88 -24.09 -27.99
C LEU A 73 5.10 -24.62 -28.76
N TYR A 74 6.30 -24.59 -28.17
CA TYR A 74 7.52 -25.17 -28.77
C TYR A 74 7.69 -26.68 -28.53
N HIS A 75 6.74 -27.33 -27.83
CA HIS A 75 6.77 -28.78 -27.55
C HIS A 75 5.55 -29.53 -28.11
N LEU A 76 4.68 -28.88 -28.89
CA LEU A 76 3.74 -29.58 -29.75
C LEU A 76 4.46 -30.01 -31.06
N PRO A 77 4.36 -31.29 -31.47
CA PRO A 77 4.93 -31.79 -32.72
C PRO A 77 4.28 -31.18 -33.96
#